data_AF-I1XG55-F1
#
_entry.id   AF-I1XG55-F1
#
_cell.length_a   1.000
_cell.length_b   1.000
_cell.length_c   1.000
_cell.angle_alpha   90.00
_cell.angle_beta   90.00
_cell.angle_gamma   90.00
#
_symmetry.space_group_name_H-M   'P 1'
#
loop_
_entity.id
_entity.type
_entity.pdbx_description
1 polymer ?
#
loop_
_entity_poly.entity_id
_entity_poly.type
_entity_poly.pdbx_seq_one_letter_code
_entity_poly.pdbx_strand_id
1 'polypeptide(L)'
;MKSIWLLGSSAVLLIIAVLMPNLPFPSKKYDYFFMVDITRSMNVEDYRDNNGDPISRLEKVKADALAAIQQLPCGSRVGLGVFTERMPTLLYTPMEACSDYPEIRESIRRIDWRMAWVADSNIIQAFANTLELMRIVELTDATLVFFTDGQEAPPMNTRYAPDLAELQSTDENNNQALINGLIVGVGDHALSRIPKYDEDGIQIGFYTAEDVPQGTTFGLPEDPGKIEGYVPRNAPWGNQSRAGNEHLSSVKEDYLKSLAEPAKFHYHHLQTSTALLNALTHDDFSQRHIRETDLSYIPASLSLFLLFLAYLPEHIFSRKKTLHKPNINERIPLNSG
;
A
#
# COMPACT_ATOMS: atom_id res chain seq x y z
N MET A 1 43.72 -8.12 -35.27
CA MET A 1 43.38 -9.37 -34.54
C MET A 1 42.51 -9.13 -33.31
N LYS A 2 42.83 -8.19 -32.40
CA LYS A 2 42.04 -7.92 -31.18
C LYS A 2 40.54 -7.66 -31.44
N SER A 3 40.20 -6.88 -32.46
CA SER A 3 38.80 -6.54 -32.79
C SER A 3 37.97 -7.77 -33.21
N ILE A 4 38.53 -8.74 -33.94
CA ILE A 4 37.82 -9.96 -34.35
C ILE A 4 37.47 -10.85 -33.14
N TRP A 5 38.38 -10.96 -32.17
CA TRP A 5 38.13 -11.72 -30.93
C TRP A 5 37.04 -11.06 -30.07
N LEU A 6 37.07 -9.72 -29.95
CA LEU A 6 36.03 -8.98 -29.22
C LEU A 6 34.65 -9.13 -29.87
N LEU A 7 34.57 -9.05 -31.20
CA LEU A 7 33.33 -9.25 -31.94
C LEU A 7 32.81 -10.69 -31.82
N GLY A 8 33.70 -11.69 -31.90
CA GLY A 8 33.34 -13.09 -31.71
C GLY A 8 32.79 -13.36 -30.30
N SER A 9 33.45 -12.85 -29.25
CA SER A 9 32.99 -12.99 -27.87
C SER A 9 31.66 -12.26 -27.63
N SER A 10 31.46 -11.08 -28.22
CA SER A 10 30.19 -10.35 -28.17
C SER A 10 29.05 -11.14 -28.81
N ALA A 11 29.27 -11.74 -29.98
CA ALA A 11 28.27 -12.56 -30.66
C ALA A 11 27.86 -13.77 -29.82
N VAL A 12 28.83 -14.47 -29.21
CA VAL A 12 28.57 -15.59 -28.31
C VAL A 12 27.75 -15.15 -27.09
N LEU A 13 28.10 -14.03 -26.46
CA LEU A 13 27.37 -13.49 -25.31
C LEU A 13 25.93 -13.08 -25.66
N LEU A 14 25.69 -12.55 -26.86
CA LEU A 14 24.33 -12.26 -27.33
C LEU A 14 23.52 -13.53 -27.55
N ILE A 15 24.12 -14.57 -28.14
CA ILE A 15 23.47 -15.88 -28.29
C ILE A 15 23.10 -16.44 -26.91
N ILE A 16 24.02 -16.36 -25.94
CA ILE A 16 23.76 -16.78 -24.56
C ILE A 16 22.62 -15.94 -23.95
N ALA A 17 22.61 -14.62 -24.12
CA ALA A 17 21.55 -13.76 -23.60
C ALA A 17 20.17 -14.15 -24.14
N VAL A 18 20.06 -14.47 -25.44
CA VAL A 18 18.79 -14.84 -26.08
C VAL A 18 18.32 -16.24 -25.67
N LEU A 19 19.24 -17.18 -25.43
CA LEU A 19 18.92 -18.57 -25.11
C LEU A 19 18.90 -18.87 -23.60
N MET A 20 19.30 -17.92 -22.75
CA MET A 20 19.35 -18.12 -21.30
C MET A 20 17.94 -18.24 -20.74
N PRO A 21 17.58 -19.38 -20.11
CA PRO A 21 16.31 -19.48 -19.41
C PRO A 21 16.35 -18.60 -18.16
N ASN A 22 15.17 -18.24 -17.65
CA ASN A 22 15.08 -17.64 -16.33
C ASN A 22 15.69 -18.59 -15.29
N LEU A 23 16.38 -18.02 -14.31
CA LEU A 23 17.08 -18.78 -13.28
C LEU A 23 16.36 -18.64 -11.93
N PRO A 24 16.24 -19.73 -11.15
CA PRO A 24 15.59 -19.69 -9.85
C PRO A 24 16.46 -18.97 -8.82
N PHE A 25 15.98 -17.83 -8.31
CA PHE A 25 16.60 -17.07 -7.22
C PHE A 25 15.67 -16.94 -6.02
N PRO A 26 16.18 -17.05 -4.78
CA PRO A 26 15.38 -16.80 -3.59
C PRO A 26 15.01 -15.31 -3.51
N SER A 27 13.71 -15.03 -3.40
CA SER A 27 13.17 -13.68 -3.22
C SER A 27 12.12 -13.66 -2.11
N LYS A 28 11.94 -12.50 -1.50
CA LYS A 28 10.76 -12.23 -0.66
C LYS A 28 9.58 -11.92 -1.60
N LYS A 29 8.41 -12.48 -1.28
CA LYS A 29 7.13 -12.07 -1.87
C LYS A 29 6.15 -11.72 -0.74
N TYR A 30 5.14 -10.97 -1.10
CA TYR A 30 4.05 -10.60 -0.20
C TYR A 30 2.73 -10.93 -0.88
N ASP A 31 1.76 -11.47 -0.13
CA ASP A 31 0.41 -11.74 -0.63
C ASP A 31 -0.55 -10.88 0.18
N TYR A 32 -1.20 -9.93 -0.46
CA TYR A 32 -2.00 -8.91 0.20
C TYR A 32 -3.45 -8.93 -0.26
N PHE A 33 -4.37 -8.71 0.68
CA PHE A 33 -5.75 -8.39 0.39
C PHE A 33 -6.06 -6.99 0.91
N PHE A 34 -6.20 -6.02 0.00
CA PHE A 34 -6.49 -4.64 0.37
C PHE A 34 -7.99 -4.46 0.53
N MET A 35 -8.42 -4.01 1.71
CA MET A 35 -9.82 -3.70 2.02
C MET A 35 -9.94 -2.20 2.26
N VAL A 36 -10.67 -1.50 1.39
CA VAL A 36 -10.74 -0.03 1.38
C VAL A 36 -12.11 0.46 1.86
N ASP A 37 -12.08 1.33 2.87
CA ASP A 37 -13.24 2.09 3.32
C ASP A 37 -13.69 3.09 2.24
N ILE A 38 -14.96 3.01 1.84
CA ILE A 38 -15.59 3.92 0.88
C ILE A 38 -16.76 4.71 1.50
N THR A 39 -16.83 4.78 2.84
CA THR A 39 -17.83 5.56 3.58
C THR A 39 -17.63 7.07 3.38
N ARG A 40 -18.62 7.87 3.80
CA ARG A 40 -18.64 9.31 3.54
C ARG A 40 -17.48 10.07 4.18
N SER A 41 -16.97 9.64 5.32
CA SER A 41 -15.83 10.30 5.98
C SER A 41 -14.53 10.15 5.19
N MET A 42 -14.44 9.15 4.30
CA MET A 42 -13.33 9.00 3.36
C MET A 42 -13.33 10.04 2.23
N ASN A 43 -14.41 10.83 2.09
CA ASN A 43 -14.45 11.98 1.18
C ASN A 43 -13.91 13.27 1.79
N VAL A 44 -13.51 13.28 3.06
CA VAL A 44 -12.88 14.44 3.71
C VAL A 44 -11.57 14.77 3.00
N GLU A 45 -11.38 16.05 2.69
CA GLU A 45 -10.23 16.58 1.96
C GLU A 45 -9.18 17.18 2.92
N ASP A 46 -8.57 16.32 3.73
CA ASP A 46 -7.54 16.69 4.72
C ASP A 46 -6.11 16.28 4.33
N TYR A 47 -5.93 15.70 3.13
CA TYR A 47 -4.64 15.48 2.51
C TYR A 47 -4.32 16.50 1.43
N ARG A 48 -3.06 16.51 0.99
CA ARG A 48 -2.59 17.28 -0.15
C ARG A 48 -1.93 16.38 -1.18
N ASP A 49 -2.13 16.70 -2.45
CA ASP A 49 -1.39 16.10 -3.55
C ASP A 49 0.02 16.71 -3.68
N ASN A 50 0.77 16.28 -4.70
CA ASN A 50 2.12 16.78 -4.97
C ASN A 50 2.15 18.26 -5.43
N ASN A 51 1.01 18.80 -5.89
CA ASN A 51 0.87 20.20 -6.28
C ASN A 51 0.42 21.09 -5.10
N GLY A 52 0.03 20.48 -3.99
CA GLY A 52 -0.49 21.14 -2.80
C GLY A 52 -2.01 21.26 -2.77
N ASP A 53 -2.71 20.74 -3.78
CA ASP A 53 -4.16 20.76 -3.88
C ASP A 53 -4.79 19.79 -2.87
N PRO A 54 -5.92 20.18 -2.24
CA PRO A 54 -6.61 19.30 -1.29
C PRO A 54 -7.14 18.06 -2.02
N ILE A 55 -6.93 16.89 -1.42
CA ILE A 55 -7.44 15.62 -1.93
C ILE A 55 -8.13 14.85 -0.82
N SER A 56 -9.11 14.03 -1.20
CA SER A 56 -9.83 13.20 -0.24
C SER A 56 -8.94 12.09 0.34
N ARG A 57 -9.32 11.59 1.52
CA ARG A 57 -8.74 10.40 2.12
C ARG A 57 -8.75 9.20 1.18
N LEU A 58 -9.85 8.98 0.45
CA LEU A 58 -9.95 7.91 -0.54
C LEU A 58 -8.96 8.09 -1.69
N GLU A 59 -8.82 9.30 -2.24
CA GLU A 59 -7.83 9.57 -3.29
C GLU A 59 -6.40 9.40 -2.78
N LYS A 60 -6.12 9.77 -1.53
CA LYS A 60 -4.83 9.52 -0.89
C LYS A 60 -4.52 8.03 -0.78
N VAL A 61 -5.48 7.22 -0.32
CA VAL A 61 -5.33 5.74 -0.27
C VAL A 61 -5.04 5.19 -1.65
N LYS A 62 -5.80 5.59 -2.68
CA LYS A 62 -5.60 5.14 -4.07
C LYS A 62 -4.19 5.49 -4.56
N ALA A 63 -3.76 6.73 -4.37
CA ALA A 63 -2.45 7.19 -4.84
C ALA A 63 -1.29 6.46 -4.14
N ASP A 64 -1.32 6.39 -2.80
CA ASP A 64 -0.24 5.81 -2.02
C ASP A 64 -0.20 4.28 -2.13
N ALA A 65 -1.36 3.61 -2.20
CA ALA A 65 -1.45 2.18 -2.46
C ALA A 65 -0.82 1.82 -3.81
N LEU A 66 -1.14 2.56 -4.88
CA LEU A 66 -0.54 2.32 -6.20
C LEU A 66 0.97 2.54 -6.20
N ALA A 67 1.44 3.62 -5.56
CA ALA A 67 2.86 3.90 -5.44
C ALA A 67 3.61 2.83 -4.63
N ALA A 68 2.96 2.23 -3.61
CA ALA A 68 3.53 1.12 -2.85
C ALA A 68 3.53 -0.18 -3.67
N ILE A 69 2.43 -0.52 -4.35
CA ILE A 69 2.31 -1.72 -5.18
C ILE A 69 3.38 -1.74 -6.29
N GLN A 70 3.66 -0.60 -6.91
CA GLN A 70 4.73 -0.46 -7.92
C GLN A 70 6.12 -0.83 -7.42
N GLN A 71 6.36 -0.73 -6.11
CA GLN A 71 7.65 -0.98 -5.49
C GLN A 71 7.72 -2.36 -4.81
N LEU A 72 6.63 -3.13 -4.80
CA LEU A 72 6.65 -4.49 -4.31
C LEU A 72 7.53 -5.37 -5.21
N PRO A 73 8.27 -6.35 -4.66
CA PRO A 73 9.02 -7.28 -5.47
C PRO A 73 8.05 -8.12 -6.31
N CYS A 74 8.31 -8.25 -7.62
CA CYS A 74 7.45 -9.11 -8.45
C CYS A 74 7.43 -10.55 -7.94
N GLY A 75 6.28 -11.20 -8.13
CA GLY A 75 5.87 -12.42 -7.43
C GLY A 75 5.00 -12.11 -6.21
N SER A 76 4.94 -10.85 -5.77
CA SER A 76 3.94 -10.39 -4.80
C SER A 76 2.56 -10.33 -5.45
N ARG A 77 1.52 -10.59 -4.68
CA ARG A 77 0.14 -10.61 -5.14
C ARG A 77 -0.70 -9.60 -4.37
N VAL A 78 -1.66 -8.98 -5.05
CA VAL A 78 -2.55 -7.98 -4.46
C VAL A 78 -3.97 -8.27 -4.90
N GLY A 79 -4.84 -8.48 -3.92
CA GLY A 79 -6.29 -8.56 -4.07
C GLY A 79 -6.92 -7.26 -3.60
N LEU A 80 -8.18 -7.04 -3.97
CA LEU A 80 -8.89 -5.81 -3.66
C LEU A 80 -10.32 -6.09 -3.22
N GLY A 81 -10.73 -5.40 -2.17
CA GLY A 81 -12.10 -5.32 -1.68
C GLY A 81 -12.40 -3.91 -1.21
N VAL A 82 -13.69 -3.63 -1.06
CA VAL A 82 -14.21 -2.39 -0.50
C VAL A 82 -15.23 -2.71 0.57
N PHE A 83 -15.45 -1.80 1.51
CA PHE A 83 -16.55 -1.91 2.45
C PHE A 83 -17.25 -0.57 2.65
N THR A 84 -18.55 -0.64 2.94
CA THR A 84 -19.34 0.48 3.45
C THR A 84 -20.31 -0.07 4.49
N GLU A 85 -20.81 0.79 5.38
CA GLU A 85 -21.59 0.37 6.53
C GLU A 85 -20.81 -0.66 7.34
N ARG A 86 -21.16 -1.93 7.22
CA ARG A 86 -20.50 -3.06 7.88
C ARG A 86 -20.17 -4.21 6.93
N MET A 87 -20.48 -4.07 5.63
CA MET A 87 -20.40 -5.21 4.71
C MET A 87 -19.17 -5.08 3.82
N PRO A 88 -18.22 -6.03 3.89
CA PRO A 88 -17.14 -6.11 2.93
C PRO A 88 -17.61 -6.75 1.63
N THR A 89 -17.04 -6.29 0.52
CA THR A 89 -17.22 -6.86 -0.81
C THR A 89 -15.85 -7.14 -1.43
N LEU A 90 -15.60 -8.40 -1.77
CA LEU A 90 -14.43 -8.81 -2.55
C LEU A 90 -14.63 -8.38 -4.02
N LEU A 91 -13.71 -7.57 -4.55
CA LEU A 91 -13.71 -7.21 -5.98
C LEU A 91 -12.94 -8.25 -6.78
N TYR A 92 -11.75 -8.64 -6.32
CA TYR A 92 -10.97 -9.74 -6.89
C TYR A 92 -9.96 -10.30 -5.88
N THR A 93 -9.64 -11.59 -6.05
CA THR A 93 -8.62 -12.29 -5.25
C THR A 93 -7.21 -11.89 -5.68
N PRO A 94 -6.18 -12.13 -4.85
CA PRO A 94 -4.83 -11.67 -5.15
C PRO A 94 -4.26 -12.13 -6.50
N MET A 95 -3.89 -11.17 -7.35
CA MET A 95 -3.24 -11.38 -8.65
C MET A 95 -1.83 -10.76 -8.65
N GLU A 96 -0.96 -11.14 -9.59
CA GLU A 96 0.47 -10.80 -9.48
C GLU A 96 0.71 -9.33 -9.80
N ALA A 97 1.41 -8.64 -8.89
CA ALA A 97 1.52 -7.19 -8.90
C ALA A 97 2.23 -6.63 -10.14
N CYS A 98 3.20 -7.34 -10.71
CA CYS A 98 3.95 -6.88 -11.87
C CYS A 98 3.30 -7.23 -13.21
N SER A 99 2.79 -8.46 -13.40
CA SER A 99 2.16 -8.91 -14.65
C SER A 99 0.78 -8.30 -14.85
N ASP A 100 0.01 -8.16 -13.76
CA ASP A 100 -1.36 -7.65 -13.78
C ASP A 100 -1.44 -6.20 -13.26
N TYR A 101 -0.30 -5.47 -13.24
CA TYR A 101 -0.25 -4.08 -12.77
C TYR A 101 -1.25 -3.16 -13.47
N PRO A 102 -1.43 -3.22 -14.81
CA PRO A 102 -2.41 -2.37 -15.49
C PRO A 102 -3.83 -2.56 -14.94
N GLU A 103 -4.26 -3.80 -14.72
CA GLU A 103 -5.58 -4.18 -14.23
C GLU A 103 -5.78 -3.77 -12.77
N ILE A 104 -4.79 -4.03 -11.91
CA ILE A 104 -4.78 -3.59 -10.51
C ILE A 104 -4.89 -2.06 -10.45
N ARG A 105 -4.07 -1.36 -11.25
CA ARG A 105 -4.05 0.10 -11.29
C ARG A 105 -5.39 0.68 -11.70
N GLU A 106 -5.96 0.16 -12.78
CA GLU A 106 -7.23 0.63 -13.32
C GLU A 106 -8.42 0.30 -12.42
N SER A 107 -8.34 -0.78 -11.64
CA SER A 107 -9.35 -1.14 -10.65
C SER A 107 -9.29 -0.21 -9.43
N ILE A 108 -8.11 0.00 -8.84
CA ILE A 108 -7.94 0.92 -7.69
C ILE A 108 -8.35 2.35 -8.08
N ARG A 109 -7.97 2.83 -9.28
CA ARG A 109 -8.36 4.16 -9.77
C ARG A 109 -9.87 4.36 -9.88
N ARG A 110 -10.62 3.29 -10.14
CA ARG A 110 -12.08 3.32 -10.32
C ARG A 110 -12.85 3.16 -9.01
N ILE A 111 -12.17 2.88 -7.88
CA ILE A 111 -12.82 2.92 -6.57
C ILE A 111 -13.34 4.34 -6.36
N ASP A 112 -14.62 4.40 -6.01
CA ASP A 112 -15.36 5.64 -5.84
C ASP A 112 -16.35 5.48 -4.68
N TRP A 113 -16.54 6.53 -3.90
CA TRP A 113 -17.49 6.54 -2.78
C TRP A 113 -18.93 6.28 -3.22
N ARG A 114 -19.27 6.54 -4.50
CA ARG A 114 -20.60 6.26 -5.07
C ARG A 114 -20.90 4.77 -5.21
N MET A 115 -19.91 3.90 -5.02
CA MET A 115 -20.12 2.45 -4.91
C MET A 115 -20.78 2.06 -3.58
N ALA A 116 -20.82 2.97 -2.60
CA ALA A 116 -21.47 2.73 -1.31
C ALA A 116 -23.00 2.69 -1.45
N TRP A 117 -23.63 1.62 -0.95
CA TRP A 117 -25.10 1.45 -0.97
C TRP A 117 -25.79 2.05 0.27
N VAL A 118 -25.06 2.27 1.37
CA VAL A 118 -25.54 2.85 2.63
C VAL A 118 -24.48 3.82 3.17
N ALA A 119 -24.95 4.88 3.83
CA ALA A 119 -24.14 5.99 4.32
C ALA A 119 -23.53 5.81 5.72
N ASP A 120 -24.06 4.87 6.49
CA ASP A 120 -23.58 4.55 7.83
C ASP A 120 -22.16 3.95 7.76
N SER A 121 -21.47 3.96 8.88
CA SER A 121 -20.16 3.36 9.06
C SER A 121 -20.10 2.60 10.36
N ASN A 122 -19.79 1.31 10.30
CA ASN A 122 -19.52 0.47 11.45
C ASN A 122 -18.20 -0.29 11.23
N ILE A 123 -17.10 0.34 11.65
CA ILE A 123 -15.74 -0.07 11.33
C ILE A 123 -15.38 -1.37 12.02
N ILE A 124 -15.71 -1.53 13.30
CA ILE A 124 -15.42 -2.78 14.02
C ILE A 124 -16.19 -3.96 13.43
N GLN A 125 -17.47 -3.78 13.06
CA GLN A 125 -18.23 -4.84 12.42
C GLN A 125 -17.76 -5.10 10.99
N ALA A 126 -17.38 -4.06 10.23
CA ALA A 126 -16.79 -4.22 8.90
C ALA A 126 -15.47 -5.00 8.96
N PHE A 127 -14.63 -4.70 9.94
CA PHE A 127 -13.38 -5.40 10.18
C PHE A 127 -13.62 -6.87 10.54
N ALA A 128 -14.51 -7.15 11.50
CA ALA A 128 -14.90 -8.51 11.87
C ALA A 128 -15.47 -9.30 10.67
N ASN A 129 -16.41 -8.70 9.92
CA ASN A 129 -17.01 -9.31 8.73
C ASN A 129 -15.97 -9.52 7.62
N THR A 130 -14.92 -8.69 7.54
CA THR A 130 -13.83 -8.87 6.57
C THR A 130 -13.01 -10.11 6.90
N LEU A 131 -12.71 -10.35 8.18
CA LEU A 131 -12.02 -11.55 8.64
C LEU A 131 -12.84 -12.81 8.32
N GLU A 132 -14.16 -12.76 8.55
CA GLU A 132 -15.07 -13.85 8.18
C GLU A 132 -15.11 -14.08 6.68
N LEU A 133 -15.24 -13.02 5.87
CA LEU A 133 -15.21 -13.10 4.41
C LEU A 133 -13.94 -13.80 3.93
N MET A 134 -12.77 -13.38 4.42
CA MET A 134 -11.49 -13.99 4.04
C MET A 134 -11.43 -15.49 4.36
N ARG A 135 -12.03 -15.93 5.47
CA ARG A 135 -12.14 -17.37 5.80
C ARG A 135 -13.05 -18.10 4.82
N ILE A 136 -14.19 -17.52 4.49
CA ILE A 136 -15.17 -18.09 3.56
C ILE A 136 -14.57 -18.26 2.16
N VAL A 137 -13.78 -17.28 1.71
CA VAL A 137 -13.15 -17.31 0.38
C VAL A 137 -11.72 -17.87 0.38
N GLU A 138 -11.31 -18.51 1.47
CA GLU A 138 -10.00 -19.19 1.61
C GLU A 138 -8.79 -18.28 1.32
N LEU A 139 -8.87 -17.01 1.74
CA LEU A 139 -7.79 -16.01 1.63
C LEU A 139 -6.98 -15.83 2.93
N THR A 140 -7.00 -16.81 3.83
CA THR A 140 -6.32 -16.71 5.13
C THR A 140 -4.80 -16.64 5.05
N ASP A 141 -4.22 -17.10 3.94
CA ASP A 141 -2.77 -16.99 3.68
C ASP A 141 -2.34 -15.59 3.18
N ALA A 142 -3.31 -14.76 2.78
CA ALA A 142 -3.07 -13.38 2.39
C ALA A 142 -3.10 -12.47 3.64
N THR A 143 -2.22 -11.48 3.65
CA THR A 143 -2.18 -10.47 4.70
C THR A 143 -3.25 -9.40 4.41
N LEU A 144 -4.15 -9.17 5.37
CA LEU A 144 -5.18 -8.14 5.25
C LEU A 144 -4.56 -6.74 5.45
N VAL A 145 -4.81 -5.83 4.52
CA VAL A 145 -4.49 -4.40 4.68
C VAL A 145 -5.79 -3.62 4.69
N PHE A 146 -6.20 -3.15 5.87
CA PHE A 146 -7.51 -2.55 6.11
C PHE A 146 -7.38 -1.03 6.22
N PHE A 147 -7.81 -0.29 5.20
CA PHE A 147 -7.71 1.16 5.12
C PHE A 147 -9.00 1.81 5.61
N THR A 148 -8.94 2.66 6.64
CA THR A 148 -10.10 3.39 7.18
C THR A 148 -9.64 4.59 8.01
N ASP A 149 -10.52 5.57 8.21
CA ASP A 149 -10.32 6.63 9.20
C ASP A 149 -10.78 6.25 10.61
N GLY A 150 -11.51 5.14 10.77
CA GLY A 150 -12.03 4.68 12.05
C GLY A 150 -13.28 5.42 12.54
N GLN A 151 -13.94 6.20 11.68
CA GLN A 151 -15.14 6.94 12.05
C GLN A 151 -16.36 6.01 12.09
N GLU A 152 -16.84 5.73 13.30
CA GLU A 152 -18.12 5.07 13.56
C GLU A 152 -19.27 6.10 13.40
N ALA A 153 -20.22 5.83 12.51
CA ALA A 153 -21.34 6.73 12.22
C ALA A 153 -22.65 5.93 12.06
N PRO A 154 -23.55 5.95 13.06
CA PRO A 154 -23.39 6.59 14.39
C PRO A 154 -22.30 5.92 15.22
N PRO A 155 -21.82 6.54 16.32
CA PRO A 155 -20.90 5.91 17.24
C PRO A 155 -21.37 4.51 17.66
N MET A 156 -20.44 3.56 17.77
CA MET A 156 -20.77 2.17 18.11
C MET A 156 -21.10 2.00 19.60
N ASN A 157 -22.05 1.12 19.90
CA ASN A 157 -22.28 0.66 21.26
C ASN A 157 -21.35 -0.54 21.57
N THR A 158 -20.35 -0.31 22.42
CA THR A 158 -19.33 -1.30 22.79
C THR A 158 -19.89 -2.59 23.39
N ARG A 159 -21.08 -2.56 23.99
CA ARG A 159 -21.78 -3.76 24.52
C ARG A 159 -22.05 -4.80 23.42
N TYR A 160 -22.20 -4.35 22.18
CA TYR A 160 -22.51 -5.17 21.01
C TYR A 160 -21.34 -5.25 20.03
N ALA A 161 -20.15 -4.80 20.45
CA ALA A 161 -18.94 -4.95 19.66
C ALA A 161 -18.57 -6.44 19.54
N PRO A 162 -18.15 -6.91 18.34
CA PRO A 162 -17.61 -8.25 18.21
C PRO A 162 -16.32 -8.40 19.02
N ASP A 163 -16.09 -9.59 19.57
CA ASP A 163 -14.85 -9.93 20.25
C ASP A 163 -13.77 -10.30 19.21
N LEU A 164 -12.92 -9.34 18.90
CA LEU A 164 -11.84 -9.51 17.92
C LEU A 164 -10.78 -10.53 18.38
N ALA A 165 -10.59 -10.71 19.70
CA ALA A 165 -9.63 -11.68 20.22
C ALA A 165 -10.18 -13.10 20.07
N GLU A 166 -11.47 -13.30 20.33
CA GLU A 166 -12.16 -14.57 20.06
C GLU A 166 -12.13 -14.90 18.56
N LEU A 167 -12.43 -13.92 17.71
CA LEU A 167 -12.36 -14.08 16.25
C LEU A 167 -10.96 -14.42 15.74
N GLN A 168 -9.90 -14.08 16.45
CA GLN A 168 -8.50 -14.42 16.11
C GLN A 168 -7.90 -15.45 17.10
N SER A 169 -8.74 -16.27 17.72
CA SER A 169 -8.31 -17.37 18.58
C SER A 169 -8.08 -18.65 17.77
N THR A 170 -6.99 -19.36 18.06
CA THR A 170 -6.71 -20.71 17.57
C THR A 170 -6.97 -21.68 18.72
N ASP A 171 -8.23 -21.97 19.00
CA ASP A 171 -8.58 -22.91 20.06
C ASP A 171 -8.46 -24.36 19.55
N GLU A 172 -8.15 -25.32 20.42
CA GLU A 172 -7.93 -26.74 20.03
C GLU A 172 -9.16 -27.38 19.33
N ASN A 173 -10.34 -26.78 19.48
CA ASN A 173 -11.59 -27.21 18.84
C ASN A 173 -11.91 -26.45 17.54
N ASN A 174 -11.18 -25.37 17.24
CA ASN A 174 -11.44 -24.46 16.12
C ASN A 174 -10.16 -24.25 15.31
N ASN A 175 -9.94 -25.10 14.31
CA ASN A 175 -8.80 -25.06 13.38
C ASN A 175 -8.88 -23.87 12.39
N GLN A 176 -9.30 -22.68 12.83
CA GLN A 176 -9.32 -21.50 11.99
C GLN A 176 -7.91 -20.92 11.86
N ALA A 177 -7.47 -20.71 10.62
CA ALA A 177 -6.21 -20.05 10.36
C ALA A 177 -6.24 -18.59 10.86
N LEU A 178 -5.16 -18.18 11.54
CA LEU A 178 -4.92 -16.79 11.89
C LEU A 178 -4.74 -15.98 10.61
N ILE A 179 -5.35 -14.80 10.57
CA ILE A 179 -5.15 -13.86 9.48
C ILE A 179 -4.15 -12.83 9.98
N ASN A 180 -3.01 -12.70 9.29
CA ASN A 180 -2.09 -11.60 9.56
C ASN A 180 -2.63 -10.32 8.93
N GLY A 181 -2.31 -9.17 9.50
CA GLY A 181 -2.72 -7.93 8.85
C GLY A 181 -2.18 -6.65 9.45
N LEU A 182 -2.55 -5.58 8.75
CA LEU A 182 -2.20 -4.20 8.99
C LEU A 182 -3.47 -3.35 8.92
N ILE A 183 -3.80 -2.63 9.98
CA ILE A 183 -4.79 -1.56 9.93
C ILE A 183 -4.07 -0.27 9.55
N VAL A 184 -4.52 0.36 8.47
CA VAL A 184 -3.98 1.63 7.97
C VAL A 184 -4.97 2.74 8.31
N GLY A 185 -4.61 3.59 9.28
CA GLY A 185 -5.37 4.78 9.64
C GLY A 185 -5.21 5.88 8.59
N VAL A 186 -6.33 6.44 8.13
CA VAL A 186 -6.36 7.44 7.06
C VAL A 186 -6.99 8.75 7.56
N GLY A 187 -6.38 9.87 7.21
CA GLY A 187 -6.85 11.21 7.57
C GLY A 187 -5.92 11.94 8.53
N ASP A 188 -6.17 13.22 8.72
CA ASP A 188 -5.45 14.05 9.69
C ASP A 188 -6.05 13.86 11.10
N HIS A 189 -5.26 14.17 12.14
CA HIS A 189 -5.71 14.21 13.53
C HIS A 189 -6.62 15.41 13.81
N ALA A 190 -6.49 16.48 13.03
CA ALA A 190 -7.37 17.63 13.12
C ALA A 190 -8.77 17.31 12.59
N LEU A 191 -9.80 17.80 13.28
CA LEU A 191 -11.18 17.66 12.83
C LEU A 191 -11.40 18.42 11.53
N SER A 192 -11.92 17.72 10.54
CA SER A 192 -12.22 18.25 9.22
C SER A 192 -13.69 18.01 8.86
N ARG A 193 -14.25 18.90 8.04
CA ARG A 193 -15.66 18.84 7.66
C ARG A 193 -15.90 17.73 6.65
N ILE A 194 -16.97 16.96 6.82
CA ILE A 194 -17.38 15.90 5.89
C ILE A 194 -18.20 16.52 4.75
N PRO A 195 -17.78 16.44 3.48
CA PRO A 195 -18.56 16.95 2.36
C PRO A 195 -19.91 16.23 2.21
N LYS A 196 -20.95 16.99 1.85
CA LYS A 196 -22.29 16.49 1.54
C LYS A 196 -22.52 16.58 0.04
N TYR A 197 -22.94 15.47 -0.56
CA TYR A 197 -23.24 15.36 -1.98
C TYR A 197 -24.73 15.11 -2.21
N ASP A 198 -25.26 15.58 -3.33
CA ASP A 198 -26.60 15.23 -3.81
C ASP A 198 -26.59 13.92 -4.64
N GLU A 199 -27.74 13.58 -5.22
CA GLU A 199 -27.93 12.36 -6.02
C GLU A 199 -27.12 12.36 -7.33
N ASP A 200 -26.79 13.54 -7.86
CA ASP A 200 -25.98 13.71 -9.06
C ASP A 200 -24.47 13.70 -8.74
N GLY A 201 -24.10 13.60 -7.46
CA GLY A 201 -22.71 13.60 -7.00
C GLY A 201 -22.10 14.99 -6.95
N ILE A 202 -22.92 16.05 -6.94
CA ILE A 202 -22.48 17.43 -6.79
C ILE A 202 -22.38 17.76 -5.30
N GLN A 203 -21.27 18.40 -4.90
CA GLN A 203 -21.12 18.84 -3.52
C GLN A 203 -22.08 20.01 -3.22
N ILE A 204 -23.00 19.79 -2.30
CA ILE A 204 -24.02 20.76 -1.88
C ILE A 204 -23.70 21.44 -0.54
N GLY A 205 -22.62 21.02 0.13
CA GLY A 205 -22.17 21.62 1.38
C GLY A 205 -21.37 20.66 2.25
N PHE A 206 -21.55 20.76 3.56
CA PHE A 206 -20.93 19.92 4.57
C PHE A 206 -21.98 19.48 5.60
N TYR A 207 -21.77 18.33 6.24
CA TYR A 207 -22.61 17.88 7.34
C TYR A 207 -22.53 18.85 8.53
N THR A 208 -23.69 19.08 9.15
CA THR A 208 -23.87 19.86 10.37
C THR A 208 -24.22 18.96 11.55
N ALA A 209 -24.17 19.48 12.77
CA ALA A 209 -24.46 18.71 13.97
C ALA A 209 -25.89 18.14 13.97
N GLU A 210 -26.81 18.81 13.29
CA GLU A 210 -28.21 18.42 13.12
C GLU A 210 -28.42 17.36 12.03
N ASP A 211 -27.47 17.20 11.11
CA ASP A 211 -27.58 16.20 10.03
C ASP A 211 -27.25 14.77 10.51
N VAL A 212 -26.57 14.61 11.66
CA VAL A 212 -26.05 13.30 12.10
C VAL A 212 -26.35 13.03 13.58
N PRO A 213 -26.60 11.76 13.96
CA PRO A 213 -26.69 11.38 15.36
C PRO A 213 -25.36 11.62 16.08
N GLN A 214 -25.40 12.32 17.21
CA GLN A 214 -24.21 12.61 18.04
C GLN A 214 -23.88 11.46 19.03
N GLY A 215 -24.44 10.27 18.81
CA GLY A 215 -24.22 9.12 19.66
C GLY A 215 -25.13 7.96 19.34
N THR A 216 -24.76 6.77 19.83
CA THR A 216 -25.56 5.57 19.65
C THR A 216 -26.88 5.62 20.41
N THR A 217 -27.92 5.07 19.79
CA THR A 217 -29.21 4.74 20.42
C THR A 217 -29.57 3.27 20.23
N PHE A 218 -28.61 2.45 19.78
CA PHE A 218 -28.84 1.04 19.49
C PHE A 218 -28.66 0.16 20.74
N GLY A 219 -29.65 -0.69 21.01
CA GLY A 219 -29.62 -1.66 22.09
C GLY A 219 -29.71 -1.03 23.49
N LEU A 220 -29.16 -1.72 24.49
CA LEU A 220 -29.06 -1.24 25.86
C LEU A 220 -27.84 -0.33 26.03
N PRO A 221 -27.96 0.78 26.79
CA PRO A 221 -26.80 1.59 27.14
C PRO A 221 -25.69 0.78 27.81
N GLU A 222 -24.46 1.15 27.49
CA GLU A 222 -23.28 0.62 28.18
C GLU A 222 -23.34 1.02 29.66
N ASP A 223 -23.46 2.32 29.93
CA ASP A 223 -23.51 2.90 31.28
C ASP A 223 -24.70 3.87 31.43
N PRO A 224 -25.88 3.38 31.84
CA PRO A 224 -27.05 4.22 32.05
C PRO A 224 -26.85 5.35 33.07
N GLY A 225 -25.92 5.19 34.02
CA GLY A 225 -25.69 6.18 35.09
C GLY A 225 -25.03 7.48 34.59
N LYS A 226 -24.41 7.44 33.41
CA LYS A 226 -23.78 8.60 32.75
C LYS A 226 -24.73 9.32 31.78
N ILE A 227 -25.93 8.81 31.57
CA ILE A 227 -26.87 9.35 30.61
C ILE A 227 -27.76 10.38 31.31
N GLU A 228 -27.54 11.64 30.97
CA GLU A 228 -28.38 12.73 31.48
C GLU A 228 -29.83 12.56 31.01
N GLY A 229 -30.77 12.66 31.96
CA GLY A 229 -32.19 12.46 31.67
C GLY A 229 -32.57 11.01 31.35
N TYR A 230 -31.75 10.03 31.75
CA TYR A 230 -32.05 8.62 31.61
C TYR A 230 -33.37 8.24 32.31
N VAL A 231 -34.28 7.64 31.55
CA VAL A 231 -35.50 7.03 32.07
C VAL A 231 -35.61 5.63 31.45
N PRO A 232 -35.45 4.52 32.21
CA PRO A 232 -35.26 3.17 31.66
C PRO A 232 -36.26 2.75 30.58
N ARG A 233 -37.53 3.12 30.73
CA ARG A 233 -38.60 2.73 29.80
C ARG A 233 -38.90 3.79 28.73
N ASN A 234 -38.76 5.07 29.06
CA ASN A 234 -39.30 6.17 28.25
C ASN A 234 -38.22 7.05 27.60
N ALA A 235 -37.00 7.02 28.13
CA ALA A 235 -35.84 7.76 27.61
C ALA A 235 -34.54 6.97 27.94
N PRO A 236 -34.39 5.74 27.43
CA PRO A 236 -33.24 4.88 27.77
C PRO A 236 -31.90 5.46 27.30
N TRP A 237 -31.93 6.47 26.43
CA TRP A 237 -30.74 7.16 25.90
C TRP A 237 -30.66 8.63 26.32
N GLY A 238 -31.48 9.03 27.29
CA GLY A 238 -31.62 10.41 27.75
C GLY A 238 -32.80 11.11 27.07
N ASN A 239 -33.30 12.16 27.72
CA ASN A 239 -34.37 13.01 27.19
C ASN A 239 -33.86 14.36 26.68
N GLN A 240 -32.53 14.53 26.59
CA GLN A 240 -31.86 15.73 26.10
C GLN A 240 -31.10 15.44 24.80
N SER A 241 -30.94 16.46 23.96
CA SER A 241 -30.12 16.37 22.75
C SER A 241 -28.65 16.25 23.13
N ARG A 242 -27.92 15.32 22.51
CA ARG A 242 -26.47 15.19 22.71
C ARG A 242 -25.74 16.21 21.85
N ALA A 243 -24.83 16.95 22.47
CA ALA A 243 -23.81 17.71 21.74
C ALA A 243 -22.68 16.76 21.33
N GLY A 244 -22.11 16.98 20.15
CA GLY A 244 -21.02 16.18 19.63
C GLY A 244 -20.41 16.79 18.38
N ASN A 245 -19.39 16.11 17.86
CA ASN A 245 -18.65 16.50 16.67
C ASN A 245 -18.72 15.44 15.57
N GLU A 246 -19.72 14.55 15.57
CA GLU A 246 -19.84 13.44 14.61
C GLU A 246 -20.08 13.91 13.16
N HIS A 247 -20.36 15.20 12.96
CA HIS A 247 -20.45 15.86 11.65
C HIS A 247 -19.08 16.27 11.10
N LEU A 248 -18.04 16.17 11.93
CA LEU A 248 -16.64 16.34 11.60
C LEU A 248 -15.94 14.99 11.71
N SER A 249 -14.86 14.80 10.97
CA SER A 249 -14.08 13.58 11.03
C SER A 249 -12.58 13.85 11.11
N SER A 250 -11.88 12.96 11.78
CA SER A 250 -10.43 12.88 11.93
C SER A 250 -10.08 11.39 11.99
N VAL A 251 -8.83 11.03 11.71
CA VAL A 251 -8.37 9.66 11.96
C VAL A 251 -8.55 9.32 13.45
N LYS A 252 -9.23 8.21 13.75
CA LYS A 252 -9.44 7.71 15.12
C LYS A 252 -8.32 6.75 15.49
N GLU A 253 -7.10 7.25 15.53
CA GLU A 253 -5.89 6.43 15.69
C GLU A 253 -5.91 5.53 16.93
N ASP A 254 -6.25 6.08 18.10
CA ASP A 254 -6.29 5.29 19.34
C ASP A 254 -7.35 4.18 19.27
N TYR A 255 -8.48 4.47 18.63
CA TYR A 255 -9.52 3.48 18.38
C TYR A 255 -9.04 2.39 17.43
N LEU A 256 -8.42 2.74 16.30
CA LEU A 256 -7.88 1.76 15.35
C LEU A 256 -6.80 0.87 15.97
N LYS A 257 -5.93 1.42 16.84
CA LYS A 257 -4.98 0.64 17.63
C LYS A 257 -5.68 -0.33 18.58
N SER A 258 -6.77 0.10 19.22
CA SER A 258 -7.58 -0.75 20.09
C SER A 258 -8.28 -1.90 19.35
N LEU A 259 -8.49 -1.77 18.03
CA LEU A 259 -8.95 -2.88 17.17
C LEU A 259 -7.81 -3.80 16.75
N ALA A 260 -6.64 -3.21 16.42
CA ALA A 260 -5.47 -3.95 15.94
C ALA A 260 -4.89 -4.88 17.02
N GLU A 261 -4.77 -4.42 18.26
CA GLU A 261 -4.15 -5.18 19.37
C GLU A 261 -4.82 -6.54 19.63
N PRO A 262 -6.14 -6.65 19.91
CA PRO A 262 -6.79 -7.94 20.14
C PRO A 262 -6.78 -8.84 18.89
N ALA A 263 -6.78 -8.26 17.70
CA ALA A 263 -6.68 -8.99 16.44
C ALA A 263 -5.24 -9.44 16.11
N LYS A 264 -4.23 -8.98 16.86
CA LYS A 264 -2.78 -9.17 16.60
C LYS A 264 -2.32 -8.56 15.26
N PHE A 265 -2.93 -7.44 14.86
CA PHE A 265 -2.57 -6.71 13.65
C PHE A 265 -1.58 -5.60 13.97
N HIS A 266 -0.78 -5.24 12.98
CA HIS A 266 0.01 -4.01 13.05
C HIS A 266 -0.91 -2.79 12.79
N TYR A 267 -0.49 -1.61 13.27
CA TYR A 267 -1.11 -0.34 12.92
C TYR A 267 -0.11 0.57 12.19
N HIS A 268 -0.58 1.28 11.17
CA HIS A 268 0.17 2.31 10.47
C HIS A 268 -0.71 3.53 10.18
N HIS A 269 -0.22 4.73 10.44
CA HIS A 269 -0.89 5.97 10.00
C HIS A 269 -0.41 6.37 8.61
N LEU A 270 -1.33 6.53 7.66
CA LEU A 270 -1.02 6.86 6.27
C LEU A 270 -0.57 8.31 6.13
N GLN A 271 0.73 8.53 6.01
CA GLN A 271 1.29 9.86 5.75
C GLN A 271 1.91 9.96 4.35
N THR A 272 2.66 8.94 3.96
CA THR A 272 3.37 8.89 2.67
C THR A 272 3.37 7.48 2.10
N SER A 273 3.46 7.38 0.78
CA SER A 273 3.59 6.10 0.07
C SER A 273 4.84 5.31 0.47
N THR A 274 5.95 6.00 0.78
CA THR A 274 7.18 5.35 1.27
C THR A 274 6.99 4.75 2.66
N ALA A 275 6.31 5.47 3.56
CA ALA A 275 6.03 4.95 4.90
C ALA A 275 5.05 3.75 4.84
N LEU A 276 4.04 3.83 3.95
CA LEU A 276 3.14 2.71 3.66
C LEU A 276 3.90 1.51 3.10
N LEU A 277 4.79 1.71 2.12
CA LEU A 277 5.63 0.63 1.58
C LEU A 277 6.48 -0.03 2.65
N ASN A 278 7.09 0.74 3.56
CA ASN A 278 7.87 0.18 4.66
C ASN A 278 6.99 -0.69 5.58
N ALA A 279 5.77 -0.24 5.89
CA ALA A 279 4.81 -1.05 6.65
C ALA A 279 4.38 -2.33 5.89
N LEU A 280 4.17 -2.23 4.57
CA LEU A 280 3.85 -3.34 3.67
C LEU A 280 5.05 -4.23 3.32
N THR A 281 6.25 -3.96 3.82
CA THR A 281 7.41 -4.82 3.58
C THR A 281 8.02 -5.33 4.88
N HIS A 282 7.28 -5.18 5.99
CA HIS A 282 7.62 -5.73 7.28
C HIS A 282 7.92 -7.22 7.18
N ASP A 283 8.93 -7.69 7.93
CA ASP A 283 9.43 -9.06 7.82
C ASP A 283 8.36 -10.10 8.19
N ASP A 284 7.44 -9.76 9.08
CA ASP A 284 6.31 -10.60 9.51
C ASP A 284 5.34 -10.95 8.36
N PHE A 285 5.30 -10.14 7.31
CA PHE A 285 4.46 -10.37 6.13
C PHE A 285 5.22 -11.07 4.99
N SER A 286 6.52 -11.30 5.16
CA SER A 286 7.35 -11.84 4.09
C SER A 286 7.20 -13.34 3.94
N GLN A 287 6.96 -13.80 2.72
CA GLN A 287 7.00 -15.21 2.35
C GLN A 287 8.27 -15.48 1.53
N ARG A 288 9.01 -16.54 1.88
CA ARG A 288 10.16 -16.98 1.07
C ARG A 288 9.66 -17.71 -0.16
N HIS A 289 10.11 -17.29 -1.33
CA HIS A 289 9.74 -17.91 -2.60
C HIS A 289 10.94 -18.00 -3.54
N ILE A 290 10.93 -18.98 -4.43
CA ILE A 290 11.93 -19.11 -5.50
C ILE A 290 11.33 -18.48 -6.75
N ARG A 291 11.95 -17.41 -7.25
CA ARG A 291 11.50 -16.69 -8.44
C ARG A 291 12.41 -16.98 -9.61
N GLU A 292 11.79 -17.33 -10.73
CA GLU A 292 12.43 -17.35 -12.04
C GLU A 292 12.78 -15.91 -12.46
N THR A 293 14.07 -15.59 -12.39
CA THR A 293 14.62 -14.26 -12.64
C THR A 293 15.31 -14.25 -13.99
N ASP A 294 14.92 -13.30 -14.85
CA ASP A 294 15.62 -13.07 -16.11
C ASP A 294 16.95 -12.37 -15.83
N LEU A 295 18.05 -13.09 -16.06
CA LEU A 295 19.41 -12.59 -15.93
C LEU A 295 20.09 -12.39 -17.29
N SER A 296 19.35 -12.46 -18.40
CA SER A 296 19.85 -12.25 -19.77
C SER A 296 20.48 -10.87 -19.96
N TYR A 297 20.07 -9.88 -19.16
CA TYR A 297 20.65 -8.53 -19.18
C TYR A 297 22.14 -8.52 -18.83
N ILE A 298 22.65 -9.48 -18.05
CA ILE A 298 24.08 -9.57 -17.68
C ILE A 298 24.95 -9.89 -18.92
N PRO A 299 24.75 -11.02 -19.64
CA PRO A 299 25.50 -11.29 -20.85
C PRO A 299 25.21 -10.26 -21.96
N ALA A 300 23.99 -9.71 -22.04
CA ALA A 300 23.68 -8.63 -22.99
C ALA A 300 24.50 -7.36 -22.71
N SER A 301 24.59 -6.93 -21.45
CA SER A 301 25.39 -5.76 -21.04
C SER A 301 26.88 -5.99 -21.26
N LEU A 302 27.38 -7.19 -20.95
CA LEU A 302 28.77 -7.56 -21.20
C LEU A 302 29.08 -7.54 -22.70
N SER A 303 28.15 -8.04 -23.54
CA SER A 303 28.28 -7.99 -24.99
C SER A 303 28.33 -6.55 -25.51
N LEU A 304 27.44 -5.69 -25.04
CA LEU A 304 27.43 -4.27 -25.40
C LEU A 304 28.75 -3.59 -25.04
N PHE A 305 29.30 -3.90 -23.86
CA PHE A 305 30.60 -3.39 -23.43
C PHE A 305 31.75 -3.85 -24.35
N LEU A 306 31.75 -5.12 -24.77
CA LEU A 306 32.75 -5.63 -25.72
C LEU A 306 32.63 -4.99 -27.10
N LEU A 307 31.40 -4.74 -27.58
CA LEU A 307 31.19 -3.97 -28.82
C LEU A 307 31.77 -2.56 -28.69
N PHE A 308 31.50 -1.89 -27.56
CA PHE A 308 32.04 -0.57 -27.30
C PHE A 308 33.58 -0.56 -27.34
N LEU A 309 34.22 -1.56 -26.72
CA LEU A 309 35.67 -1.73 -26.78
C LEU A 309 36.19 -2.08 -28.17
N ALA A 310 35.44 -2.83 -28.97
CA ALA A 310 35.84 -3.23 -30.32
C ALA A 310 35.90 -2.04 -31.30
N TYR A 311 35.09 -1.01 -31.06
CA TYR A 311 35.01 0.21 -31.88
C TYR A 311 35.67 1.44 -31.24
N LEU A 312 36.34 1.28 -30.09
CA LEU A 312 37.05 2.38 -29.45
C LEU A 312 38.31 2.75 -30.27
N PRO A 313 38.50 4.02 -30.67
CA PRO A 313 39.68 4.44 -31.43
C PRO A 313 40.97 4.18 -30.63
N GLU A 314 41.95 3.47 -31.22
CA GLU A 314 43.24 3.16 -30.56
C GLU A 314 44.01 4.42 -30.09
N HIS A 315 43.70 5.58 -30.68
CA HIS A 315 44.28 6.87 -30.33
C HIS A 315 43.92 7.39 -28.94
N ILE A 316 42.88 6.88 -28.29
CA ILE A 316 42.46 7.32 -26.94
C ILE A 316 43.42 6.80 -25.86
N PHE A 317 44.03 5.62 -26.05
CA PHE A 317 44.98 5.02 -25.10
C PHE A 317 46.45 5.30 -25.43
N SER A 318 46.76 5.85 -26.62
CA SER A 318 48.13 6.20 -27.01
C SER A 318 48.48 7.64 -26.60
N ARG A 319 48.59 7.90 -25.28
CA ARG A 319 49.40 9.04 -24.80
C ARG A 319 50.87 8.68 -25.03
N LYS A 320 51.42 9.17 -26.14
CA LYS A 320 52.82 9.04 -26.57
C LYS A 320 53.81 9.20 -25.40
N LYS A 321 54.54 8.13 -25.06
CA LYS A 321 55.89 8.24 -24.48
C LYS A 321 56.86 8.55 -25.63
N THR A 322 57.06 9.83 -25.94
CA THR A 322 58.22 10.26 -26.74
C THR A 322 59.20 10.99 -25.82
N LEU A 323 60.05 10.22 -25.12
CA LEU A 323 61.29 10.75 -24.55
C LEU A 323 62.35 10.72 -25.65
N HIS A 324 62.64 11.90 -26.17
CA HIS A 324 63.62 12.18 -27.21
C HIS A 324 65.04 11.88 -26.68
N LYS A 325 65.81 11.02 -27.36
CA LYS A 325 67.25 10.81 -27.11
C LYS A 325 68.02 11.63 -28.15
N PRO A 326 68.83 12.64 -27.79
CA PRO A 326 69.63 13.36 -28.77
C PRO A 326 70.86 12.52 -29.16
N ASN A 327 71.12 12.45 -30.45
CA ASN A 327 72.29 11.80 -31.03
C ASN A 327 73.32 12.90 -31.34
N ILE A 328 74.40 12.99 -30.56
CA ILE A 328 75.53 13.89 -30.84
C ILE A 328 76.65 13.02 -31.39
N ASN A 329 76.91 13.16 -32.69
CA ASN A 329 78.13 12.70 -33.34
C ASN A 329 78.51 13.73 -34.41
N GLU A 330 79.17 14.80 -33.98
CA GLU A 330 79.93 15.66 -34.87
C GLU A 330 81.43 15.47 -34.58
N ARG A 331 82.15 15.01 -35.60
CA ARG A 331 83.61 14.95 -35.64
C ARG A 331 84.13 16.35 -35.96
N ILE A 332 85.10 16.83 -35.18
CA ILE A 332 85.95 17.98 -35.54
C ILE A 332 87.35 17.43 -35.88
N PRO A 333 87.98 17.87 -36.99
CA PRO A 333 89.28 17.37 -37.41
C PRO A 333 90.43 18.06 -36.67
N LEU A 334 91.52 17.29 -36.49
CA LEU A 334 92.83 17.76 -36.06
C LEU A 334 93.38 18.77 -37.09
N ASN A 335 93.86 19.92 -36.61
CA ASN A 335 94.87 20.68 -37.32
C ASN A 335 95.96 21.20 -36.37
N SER A 336 97.17 21.13 -36.92
CA SER A 336 98.52 21.41 -36.45
C SER A 336 98.78 22.75 -35.75
N GLY A 337 99.74 22.73 -34.81
CA GLY A 337 100.32 23.87 -34.10
C GLY A 337 101.03 23.44 -32.83
#